data_AF-A0AA40P783-F1
#
_entry.id   AF-A0AA40P783-F1
#
_cell.length_a   1.000
_cell.length_b   1.000
_cell.length_c   1.000
_cell.angle_alpha   90.00
_cell.angle_beta   90.00
_cell.angle_gamma   90.00
#
_symmetry.space_group_name_H-M   'P 1'
#
loop_
_entity.id
_entity.type
_entity.pdbx_description
1 polymer ?
#
loop_
_entity_poly.entity_id
_entity_poly.type
_entity_poly.pdbx_seq_one_letter_code
_entity_poly.pdbx_strand_id
1 'polypeptide(L)'
;MAQLPELIVREALQDGRLVELFSQHRPKCGIVHAVFASRRGLLPAVRGLLDVFETSFKELSLSPDSLYCSLHRTNSRIQDH
;
A
#
# COMPACT_ATOMS: atom_id res chain seq x y z
N MET A 1 -0.86 -9.79 19.57
CA MET A 1 -1.66 -9.12 18.52
C MET A 1 -0.84 -7.95 17.99
N ALA A 2 -0.75 -7.77 16.67
CA ALA A 2 0.04 -6.71 16.05
C ALA A 2 -0.65 -6.21 14.78
N GLN A 3 -0.42 -4.95 14.41
CA GLN A 3 -0.81 -4.40 13.11
C GLN A 3 0.37 -4.57 12.15
N LEU A 4 0.15 -5.28 11.04
CA LEU A 4 1.17 -5.57 10.05
C LEU A 4 0.69 -5.15 8.66
N PRO A 5 1.58 -4.65 7.78
CA PRO A 5 1.24 -4.42 6.39
C PRO A 5 0.78 -5.72 5.73
N GLU A 6 -0.35 -5.69 5.04
CA GLU A 6 -0.92 -6.89 4.44
C GLU A 6 0.02 -7.55 3.42
N LEU A 7 0.82 -6.73 2.73
CA LEU A 7 1.85 -7.18 1.78
C LEU A 7 2.77 -8.26 2.37
N ILE A 8 3.07 -8.20 3.67
CA ILE A 8 3.99 -9.15 4.33
C ILE A 8 3.28 -10.34 4.98
N VAL A 9 1.95 -10.28 5.19
CA VAL A 9 1.19 -11.32 5.91
C VAL A 9 0.20 -12.08 5.03
N ARG A 10 0.06 -11.73 3.75
CA ARG A 10 -0.92 -12.35 2.82
C ARG A 10 -0.82 -13.87 2.80
N GLU A 11 0.38 -14.42 2.59
CA GLU A 11 0.58 -15.87 2.55
C GLU A 11 0.19 -16.52 3.88
N ALA A 12 0.63 -15.94 5.00
CA ALA A 12 0.29 -16.47 6.32
C ALA A 12 -1.21 -16.39 6.63
N LEU A 13 -1.94 -15.41 6.11
CA LEU A 13 -3.40 -15.35 6.19
C LEU A 13 -4.06 -16.43 5.30
N GLN A 14 -3.57 -16.64 4.08
CA GLN A 14 -4.06 -17.67 3.16
C GLN A 14 -3.82 -19.09 3.70
N ASP A 15 -2.66 -19.31 4.34
CA ASP A 15 -2.29 -20.57 4.99
C ASP A 15 -3.01 -20.79 6.33
N GLY A 16 -3.80 -19.82 6.81
CA GLY A 16 -4.45 -19.86 8.12
C GLY A 16 -3.49 -19.79 9.32
N ARG A 17 -2.21 -19.44 9.08
CA ARG A 17 -1.20 -19.20 10.13
C ARG A 17 -1.44 -17.89 10.89
N LEU A 18 -2.15 -16.94 10.26
CA LEU A 18 -2.63 -15.71 10.87
C LEU A 18 -4.14 -15.60 10.69
N VAL A 19 -4.78 -14.87 11.61
CA VAL A 19 -6.21 -14.55 11.55
C VAL A 19 -6.40 -13.04 11.66
N GLU A 20 -7.32 -12.49 10.87
CA GLU A 20 -7.71 -11.09 10.97
C GLU A 20 -8.69 -10.89 12.12
N LEU A 21 -8.34 -10.00 13.06
CA LEU A 21 -9.13 -9.77 14.29
C LEU A 21 -10.17 -8.65 14.15
N PHE A 22 -9.98 -7.72 13.22
CA PHE A 22 -10.77 -6.47 13.12
C PHE A 22 -11.34 -6.25 11.72
N SER A 23 -12.03 -7.26 11.16
CA SER A 23 -12.59 -7.20 9.79
C SER A 23 -13.54 -6.02 9.56
N GLN A 24 -14.32 -5.64 10.58
CA GLN A 24 -15.26 -4.51 10.52
C GLN A 24 -14.60 -3.14 10.74
N HIS A 25 -13.44 -3.11 11.40
CA HIS A 25 -12.75 -1.88 11.81
C HIS A 25 -11.29 -1.90 11.35
N ARG A 26 -11.10 -1.90 10.03
CA ARG A 26 -9.75 -1.93 9.47
C ARG A 26 -8.97 -0.66 9.76
N PRO A 27 -7.66 -0.76 10.02
CA PRO A 27 -6.81 0.39 10.21
C PRO A 27 -6.72 1.26 8.95
N LYS A 28 -6.31 2.50 9.12
CA LYS A 28 -6.04 3.41 8.00
C LYS A 28 -4.95 2.85 7.10
N CYS A 29 -5.05 3.19 5.82
CA CYS A 29 -4.10 2.82 4.80
C CYS A 29 -2.73 3.44 5.09
N GLY A 30 -1.67 2.65 4.94
CA GLY A 30 -0.30 3.15 4.98
C GLY A 30 0.05 3.91 3.70
N ILE A 31 0.98 4.86 3.81
CA ILE A 31 1.56 5.57 2.67
C ILE A 31 2.94 4.99 2.39
N VAL A 32 3.21 4.60 1.14
CA VAL A 32 4.54 4.19 0.70
C VAL A 32 5.28 5.43 0.19
N HIS A 33 6.39 5.78 0.84
CA HIS A 33 7.24 6.90 0.42
C HIS A 33 8.49 6.37 -0.28
N ALA A 34 8.69 6.76 -1.54
CA ALA A 34 9.96 6.56 -2.24
C ALA A 34 10.91 7.73 -1.96
N VAL A 35 12.04 7.45 -1.30
CA VAL A 35 13.04 8.47 -0.92
C VAL A 35 14.32 8.24 -1.70
N PHE A 36 14.80 9.28 -2.39
CA PHE A 36 16.05 9.24 -3.17
C PHE A 36 16.75 10.62 -3.15
N ALA A 37 18.06 10.64 -3.43
CA ALA A 37 18.85 11.87 -3.39
C ALA A 37 18.52 12.79 -4.58
N SER A 38 17.83 13.91 -4.32
CA SER A 38 17.39 14.87 -5.35
C SER A 38 18.51 15.71 -5.97
N ARG A 39 19.70 15.76 -5.35
CA ARG A 39 20.78 16.72 -5.66
C ARG A 39 21.35 16.64 -7.09
N ARG A 40 21.04 15.59 -7.85
CA ARG A 40 21.47 15.40 -9.25
C ARG A 40 20.29 15.35 -10.23
N GLY A 41 19.11 15.77 -9.81
CA GLY A 41 17.86 15.47 -10.50
C GLY A 41 17.46 13.99 -10.33
N LEU A 42 16.26 13.65 -10.79
CA LEU A 42 15.79 12.27 -10.79
C LEU A 42 16.54 11.50 -11.89
N LEU A 43 17.43 10.60 -11.49
CA LEU A 43 18.16 9.77 -12.45
C LEU A 43 17.18 8.92 -13.28
N PRO A 44 17.39 8.75 -14.60
CA PRO A 44 16.52 7.94 -15.45
C PRO A 44 16.25 6.53 -14.91
N ALA A 45 17.25 5.90 -14.30
CA ALA A 45 17.10 4.59 -13.65
C ALA A 45 16.14 4.62 -12.45
N VAL A 46 16.19 5.69 -11.64
CA VAL A 46 15.26 5.87 -10.51
C VAL A 46 13.86 6.16 -11.04
N ARG A 47 13.72 6.96 -12.11
CA ARG A 47 12.43 7.18 -12.75
C ARG A 47 11.82 5.87 -13.24
N GLY A 48 12.59 5.06 -13.97
CA GLY A 48 12.13 3.76 -14.46
C GLY A 48 11.69 2.83 -13.32
N LEU A 49 12.41 2.82 -12.19
CA LEU A 49 11.99 2.07 -11.01
C LEU A 49 10.63 2.56 -10.46
N LEU A 50 10.43 3.88 -10.37
CA LEU A 50 9.18 4.47 -9.92
C LEU A 50 8.01 4.15 -10.86
N ASP A 51 8.24 4.15 -12.17
CA ASP A 51 7.22 3.80 -13.17
C ASP A 51 6.79 2.31 -13.03
N VAL A 52 7.74 1.41 -12.74
CA VAL A 52 7.44 -0.01 -12.44
C VAL A 52 6.65 -0.12 -11.14
N PHE A 53 7.04 0.59 -10.08
CA PHE A 53 6.29 0.61 -8.82
C PHE A 53 4.86 1.10 -9.02
N GLU A 54 4.68 2.18 -9.78
CA GLU A 54 3.34 2.70 -10.09
C GLU A 54 2.46 1.62 -10.73
N THR A 55 3.00 0.90 -11.72
CA THR A 55 2.27 -0.16 -12.43
C THR A 55 1.94 -1.33 -11.50
N SER A 56 2.94 -1.88 -10.80
CA SER A 56 2.74 -3.03 -9.93
C SER A 56 1.82 -2.73 -8.74
N PHE A 57 1.91 -1.54 -8.14
CA PHE A 57 1.00 -1.16 -7.05
C PHE A 57 -0.43 -0.91 -7.52
N LYS A 58 -0.62 -0.39 -8.75
CA LYS A 58 -1.95 -0.28 -9.36
C LYS A 58 -2.58 -1.66 -9.53
N GLU A 59 -1.85 -2.62 -10.11
CA GLU A 59 -2.33 -4.00 -10.27
C GLU A 59 -2.74 -4.63 -8.94
N LEU A 60 -1.92 -4.47 -7.91
CA LEU A 60 -2.22 -4.95 -6.55
C LEU A 60 -3.49 -4.30 -5.98
N SER A 61 -3.76 -3.04 -6.29
CA SER A 61 -4.95 -2.32 -5.80
C SER A 61 -6.25 -2.69 -6.53
N LEU A 62 -6.18 -3.29 -7.72
CA LEU A 62 -7.33 -3.59 -8.59
C LEU A 62 -7.86 -5.02 -8.44
N SER A 63 -7.17 -5.90 -7.70
CA SER A 63 -7.65 -7.27 -7.51
C SER A 63 -8.97 -7.30 -6.69
N PRO A 64 -9.99 -8.07 -7.11
CA PRO A 64 -11.29 -8.15 -6.41
C PRO A 64 -11.19 -8.72 -4.99
N ASP A 65 -10.21 -9.60 -4.74
CA ASP A 65 -9.88 -10.13 -3.41
C ASP A 65 -8.83 -9.25 -2.70
N SER A 66 -8.47 -8.12 -3.30
CA SER A 66 -7.51 -7.19 -2.73
C SER A 66 -8.15 -6.47 -1.55
N LEU A 67 -7.85 -7.02 -0.40
CA LEU A 67 -7.98 -6.42 0.90
C LEU A 67 -7.03 -5.21 1.10
N TYR A 68 -6.20 -4.90 0.09
CA TYR A 68 -5.43 -3.66 0.01
C TYR A 68 -6.38 -2.47 -0.01
N CYS A 69 -6.00 -1.43 0.70
CA CYS A 69 -6.78 -0.21 0.76
C CYS A 69 -7.08 0.34 -0.64
N SER A 70 -8.35 0.26 -1.03
CA SER A 70 -8.87 0.94 -2.21
C SER A 70 -8.54 2.44 -2.15
N LEU A 71 -8.05 2.97 -3.29
CA LEU A 71 -7.78 4.39 -3.52
C LEU A 71 -8.98 5.31 -3.19
N HIS A 72 -10.20 4.77 -3.10
CA HIS A 72 -11.39 5.53 -2.75
C HIS A 72 -11.48 5.97 -1.27
N ARG A 73 -10.62 5.46 -0.37
CA ARG A 73 -10.68 5.84 1.06
C ARG A 73 -9.66 6.90 1.47
N THR A 74 -8.69 7.24 0.63
CA THR A 74 -7.53 8.06 1.03
C THR A 74 -7.73 9.58 0.93
N ASN A 75 -8.90 10.09 0.51
CA ASN A 75 -9.08 11.52 0.21
C ASN A 75 -10.30 12.22 0.85
N SER A 76 -10.74 11.84 2.05
CA SER A 76 -11.86 12.55 2.72
C SER A 76 -11.49 13.42 3.93
N ARG A 77 -10.21 13.80 4.11
CA ARG A 77 -9.85 14.70 5.23
C ARG A 77 -8.70 15.67 4.95
N ILE A 78 -8.83 16.45 3.88
CA ILE A 78 -8.23 17.79 3.77
C ILE A 78 -9.32 18.74 3.24
N GLN A 79 -10.32 19.02 4.07
CA GLN A 79 -11.21 20.18 3.95
C GLN A 79 -11.97 20.28 5.27
N ASP A 80 -11.29 20.83 6.28
CA ASP A 80 -11.89 21.44 7.47
C ASP A 80 -10.80 22.28 8.11
N HIS A 81 -10.66 23.52 7.60
CA HIS A 81 -10.50 24.77 8.36
C HIS A 81 -10.35 25.94 7.39
#